data_AF-A0A1Q7JIB6-F1
#
_entry.id   AF-A0A1Q7JIB6-F1
#
_cell.length_a   1.000
_cell.length_b   1.000
_cell.length_c   1.000
_cell.angle_alpha   90.00
_cell.angle_beta   90.00
_cell.angle_gamma   90.00
#
_symmetry.space_group_name_H-M   'P 1'
#
loop_
_entity.id
_entity.type
_entity.pdbx_description
1 polymer ?
#
loop_
_entity_poly.entity_id
_entity_poly.type
_entity_poly.pdbx_seq_one_letter_code
_entity_poly.pdbx_strand_id
1 'polypeptide(L)' 'MADPPSGDVLSKLRHDLANPLSAILAETQLLLLNQDKYDEETVSTLRQIEALARRMRQMLQSLE' A
#
# COMPACT_ATOMS: atom_id res chain seq x y z
N MET A 1 18.09 -27.79 16.91
CA MET A 1 17.43 -27.08 15.79
C MET A 1 17.35 -25.64 16.21
N ALA A 2 18.19 -24.76 15.65
CA ALA A 2 18.21 -23.36 16.04
C ALA A 2 16.96 -22.66 15.46
N ASP A 3 16.30 -21.83 16.27
CA ASP A 3 15.22 -20.98 15.80
C ASP A 3 15.72 -20.09 14.64
N PRO A 4 14.95 -19.94 13.55
CA PRO A 4 15.32 -19.02 12.48
C PRO A 4 15.41 -17.60 13.05
N PRO A 5 16.40 -16.79 12.64
CA PRO A 5 16.56 -15.44 13.17
C PRO A 5 15.29 -14.64 12.91
N SER A 6 14.63 -14.21 13.98
CA SER A 6 13.31 -13.55 13.95
C SER A 6 13.29 -12.26 13.12
N GLY A 7 14.46 -11.68 12.84
CA GLY A 7 14.62 -10.53 11.95
C GLY A 7 14.26 -10.82 10.48
N ASP A 8 14.32 -12.08 10.06
CA ASP A 8 14.06 -12.46 8.65
C ASP A 8 12.55 -12.51 8.35
N VAL A 9 11.72 -12.93 9.31
CA VAL A 9 10.26 -13.04 9.13
C VAL A 9 9.61 -11.66 9.01
N LEU A 10 10.00 -10.71 9.87
CA LEU A 10 9.46 -9.35 9.82
C LEU A 10 9.93 -8.59 8.57
N SER A 11 11.20 -8.77 8.19
CA SER A 11 11.75 -8.19 6.96
C SER A 11 11.03 -8.72 5.72
N LYS A 12 10.77 -10.03 5.68
CA LYS A 12 10.03 -10.69 4.60
C LYS A 12 8.58 -10.19 4.54
N LEU A 13 7.88 -10.12 5.67
CA LEU A 13 6.52 -9.60 5.73
C LEU A 13 6.45 -8.14 5.23
N ARG A 14 7.42 -7.30 5.63
CA ARG A 14 7.51 -5.91 5.14
C ARG A 14 7.66 -5.87 3.63
N HIS A 15 8.57 -6.65 3.07
CA HIS A 15 8.79 -6.71 1.63
C HIS A 15 7.53 -7.18 0.87
N ASP A 16 6.95 -8.28 1.34
CA ASP A 16 5.79 -8.93 0.72
C ASP A 16 4.53 -8.05 0.78
N LEU A 17 4.42 -7.13 1.74
CA LEU A 17 3.35 -6.13 1.81
C LEU A 17 3.70 -4.82 1.10
N ALA A 18 4.96 -4.39 1.10
CA ALA A 18 5.37 -3.14 0.45
C ALA A 18 5.15 -3.16 -1.07
N ASN A 19 5.39 -4.30 -1.71
CA ASN A 19 5.20 -4.46 -3.15
C ASN A 19 3.71 -4.32 -3.59
N PRO A 20 2.74 -5.10 -3.05
CA PRO A 20 1.34 -4.95 -3.41
C PRO A 20 0.75 -3.59 -3.01
N LEU A 21 1.19 -2.99 -1.89
CA LEU A 21 0.76 -1.63 -1.53
C LEU A 21 1.24 -0.57 -2.53
N SER A 22 2.45 -0.76 -3.08
CA SER A 22 2.98 0.12 -4.13
C SER A 22 2.20 -0.03 -5.43
N ALA A 23 1.81 -1.27 -5.80
CA ALA A 23 0.97 -1.53 -6.96
C ALA A 23 -0.42 -0.88 -6.81
N ILE A 24 -1.10 -1.12 -5.69
CA ILE A 24 -2.41 -0.51 -5.39
C ILE A 24 -2.33 1.02 -5.46
N LEU A 25 -1.28 1.61 -4.88
CA LEU A 25 -1.08 3.06 -4.90
C LEU A 25 -0.90 3.58 -6.33
N ALA A 26 -0.06 2.92 -7.14
CA ALA A 26 0.20 3.32 -8.51
C ALA A 26 -1.05 3.19 -9.39
N GLU A 27 -1.79 2.08 -9.30
CA GLU A 27 -3.04 1.87 -10.03
C GLU A 27 -4.10 2.89 -9.65
N THR A 28 -4.28 3.15 -8.35
CA THR A 28 -5.23 4.16 -7.85
C THR A 28 -4.87 5.55 -8.36
N GLN A 29 -3.57 5.89 -8.36
CA GLN A 29 -3.10 7.18 -8.89
C GLN A 29 -3.33 7.30 -10.39
N LEU A 30 -3.14 6.23 -11.16
CA LEU A 30 -3.41 6.22 -12.60
C LEU A 30 -4.90 6.45 -12.90
N LEU A 31 -5.79 5.88 -12.09
CA LEU A 31 -7.24 6.14 -12.19
C LEU A 31 -7.56 7.59 -11.81
N LEU A 32 -6.95 8.13 -10.75
CA LEU A 32 -7.15 9.51 -10.32
C LEU A 32 -6.59 10.55 -11.31
N LEU A 33 -5.57 10.22 -12.12
CA LEU A 33 -5.14 11.05 -13.25
C LEU A 33 -6.23 11.22 -14.31
N ASN A 34 -7.16 10.27 -14.37
CA ASN A 34 -8.31 10.26 -15.27
C ASN A 34 -9.63 10.51 -14.53
N GLN A 35 -9.60 11.20 -13.37
CA GLN A 35 -10.76 11.36 -12.48
C GLN A 35 -12.02 11.91 -13.17
N ASP A 36 -11.88 12.75 -14.20
CA ASP A 36 -12.99 13.35 -14.95
C ASP A 36 -13.84 12.31 -15.72
N LYS A 37 -13.37 11.06 -15.83
CA LYS A 37 -14.10 9.94 -16.44
C LYS A 37 -15.00 9.19 -15.46
N TYR A 38 -14.96 9.54 -14.17
CA TYR A 38 -15.68 8.85 -13.10
C TYR A 38 -16.63 9.82 -12.39
N ASP A 39 -17.65 9.27 -11.74
CA ASP A 39 -18.52 10.06 -10.86
C ASP A 39 -17.79 10.45 -9.55
N GLU A 40 -18.37 11.41 -8.83
CA GLU A 40 -17.81 11.96 -7.60
C GLU A 40 -17.64 10.89 -6.50
N GLU A 41 -18.54 9.91 -6.43
CA GLU A 41 -18.49 8.81 -5.45
C GLU A 41 -17.28 7.91 -5.71
N THR A 42 -17.04 7.57 -6.97
CA THR A 42 -15.90 6.77 -7.42
C THR A 42 -14.60 7.51 -7.15
N VAL A 43 -14.51 8.81 -7.49
CA VAL A 43 -13.31 9.62 -7.21
C VAL A 43 -13.05 9.70 -5.70
N SER A 44 -14.08 9.90 -4.89
CA SER A 44 -13.97 9.90 -3.42
C SER A 44 -13.44 8.57 -2.90
N THR A 45 -13.95 7.45 -3.41
CA THR A 45 -13.49 6.11 -3.05
C THR A 45 -12.03 5.87 -3.44
N LEU A 46 -11.62 6.29 -4.65
CA LEU A 46 -10.23 6.21 -5.09
C LEU A 46 -9.29 7.03 -4.18
N ARG A 47 -9.70 8.23 -3.75
CA ARG A 47 -8.93 9.03 -2.78
C ARG A 47 -8.81 8.34 -1.42
N GLN A 48 -9.85 7.66 -0.97
CA GLN A 48 -9.81 6.86 0.26
C GLN A 48 -8.84 5.68 0.14
N ILE A 49 -8.86 4.96 -0.99
CA ILE A 49 -7.92 3.86 -1.28
C ILE A 49 -6.48 4.39 -1.27
N GLU A 50 -6.22 5.52 -1.93
CA GLU A 50 -4.90 6.17 -1.92
C GLU A 50 -4.44 6.48 -0.50
N ALA A 51 -5.31 7.07 0.33
CA ALA A 51 -5.00 7.42 1.72
C ALA A 51 -4.69 6.18 2.58
N LEU A 52 -5.49 5.12 2.44
CA LEU A 52 -5.29 3.86 3.16
C LEU A 52 -3.99 3.16 2.74
N ALA A 53 -3.70 3.09 1.44
CA ALA A 53 -2.46 2.51 0.93
C ALA A 53 -1.22 3.26 1.45
N ARG A 54 -1.25 4.60 1.46
CA ARG A 54 -0.19 5.43 2.03
C ARG A 54 -0.01 5.19 3.53
N ARG A 55 -1.12 5.12 4.28
CA ARG A 55 -1.08 4.85 5.72
C ARG A 55 -0.48 3.47 6.02
N MET A 56 -0.86 2.43 5.27
CA MET A 56 -0.29 1.09 5.41
C MET A 56 1.21 1.09 5.14
N ARG A 57 1.66 1.80 4.11
CA ARG A 57 3.09 1.94 3.81
C ARG A 57 3.87 2.65 4.92
N GLN A 58 3.29 3.72 5.50
CA GLN A 58 3.89 4.41 6.65
C GLN A 58 3.99 3.51 7.87
N MET A 59 2.95 2.71 8.16
CA MET A 59 2.99 1.73 9.26
C MET A 59 4.11 0.70 9.05
N LEU A 60 4.30 0.20 7.83
CA LEU A 60 5.39 -0.73 7.52
C LEU A 60 6.78 -0.09 7.64
N GLN A 61 6.93 1.19 7.27
CA GLN A 61 8.18 1.94 7.45
C GLN A 61 8.51 2.20 8.92
N SER A 62 7.49 2.37 9.79
CA SER A 62 7.71 2.54 11.24
C SER A 62 8.15 1.25 11.96
N LEU A 63 8.17 0.11 11.27
CA LEU A 63 8.67 -1.17 11.79
C LEU A 63 10.16 -1.40 11.46
N GLU A 64 10.83 -0.41 10.85
CA GLU A 64 12.29 -0.36 10.66
C GLU A 64 13.02 0.06 11.95
#